data_AF-A0AAW0NBJ7-F1
#
_entry.id   AF-A0AAW0NBJ7-F1
#
_cell.length_a   1.000
_cell.length_b   1.000
_cell.length_c   1.000
_cell.angle_alpha   90.00
_cell.angle_beta   90.00
_cell.angle_gamma   90.00
#
_symmetry.space_group_name_H-M   'P 1'
#
loop_
_entity.id
_entity.type
_entity.pdbx_description
1 polymer ?
#
loop_
_entity_poly.entity_id
_entity_poly.type
_entity_poly.pdbx_seq_one_letter_code
_entity_poly.pdbx_strand_id
1 'polypeptide(L)'
;METEEEQHITTLLCMGFPDPDVIRKALRLAKNDINEAVALLTNESPGLGYGYEPMESGPAPNPNQSGDGENSGRSGGTGGFDPPPAYHDVVDSERNNDENGNCSGGSMEFPTTNLYELESRVFTDHWSIPYKREESLGKCLIASTCLARHGLADADENCKRFMDRCMPEAFKKLLTSSAVHKWGTEIHEGIYNMLMLLVELVAERVKQDPVPVNLMAVLTMAFNPDNEYHFKNRMKSCQRNWAEVFGEEANMFAVSPSNTYQKEPHGWLVDLVNRFGELGGLSAIQAKLNGEKLRLLVCLLWSSLLGSVPNT
;
A
#
# COMPACT_ATOMS: atom_id res chain seq x y z
N MET A 1 -23.52 -40.52 -14.41
CA MET A 1 -22.60 -39.97 -15.43
C MET A 1 -23.14 -38.58 -15.66
N GLU A 2 -22.60 -37.58 -14.95
CA GLU A 2 -23.09 -36.20 -15.05
C GLU A 2 -22.87 -35.71 -16.48
N THR A 3 -23.90 -35.10 -17.06
CA THR A 3 -23.82 -34.56 -18.42
C THR A 3 -22.99 -33.28 -18.40
N GLU A 4 -22.34 -32.95 -19.52
CA GLU A 4 -21.55 -31.70 -19.63
C GLU A 4 -22.37 -30.45 -19.26
N GLU A 5 -23.69 -30.48 -19.51
CA GLU A 5 -24.65 -29.45 -19.10
C GLU A 5 -24.72 -29.28 -17.57
N GLU A 6 -24.73 -30.37 -16.79
CA GLU A 6 -24.76 -30.32 -15.31
C GLU A 6 -23.47 -29.75 -14.71
N GLN A 7 -22.32 -30.01 -15.34
CA GLN A 7 -21.04 -29.42 -14.93
C GLN A 7 -21.02 -27.91 -15.19
N HIS A 8 -21.59 -27.45 -16.30
CA HIS A 8 -21.70 -26.02 -16.61
C HIS A 8 -22.70 -25.30 -15.69
N ILE A 9 -23.81 -25.94 -15.34
CA ILE A 9 -24.76 -25.39 -14.36
C ILE A 9 -24.08 -25.19 -13.00
N THR A 10 -23.37 -26.21 -12.50
CA THR A 10 -22.63 -26.12 -11.23
C THR A 10 -21.59 -25.00 -11.26
N THR A 11 -20.86 -24.87 -12.37
CA THR A 11 -19.86 -23.83 -12.56
C THR A 11 -20.48 -22.43 -12.51
N LEU A 12 -21.64 -22.23 -13.15
CA LEU A 12 -22.35 -20.94 -13.15
C LEU A 12 -22.99 -20.61 -11.79
N LEU A 13 -23.47 -21.61 -11.05
CA LEU A 13 -23.89 -21.42 -9.65
C LEU A 13 -22.71 -20.96 -8.78
N CYS A 14 -21.53 -21.55 -8.96
CA CYS A 14 -20.30 -21.14 -8.25
C CYS A 14 -19.82 -19.73 -8.65
N MET A 15 -20.17 -19.23 -9.84
CA MET A 15 -19.89 -17.85 -10.26
C MET A 15 -20.85 -16.82 -9.66
N GLY A 16 -21.90 -17.26 -8.95
CA GLY A 16 -22.81 -16.38 -8.22
C GLY A 16 -24.17 -16.14 -8.89
N PHE A 17 -24.50 -16.84 -9.99
CA PHE A 17 -25.85 -16.82 -10.54
C PHE A 17 -26.77 -17.67 -9.65
N PRO A 18 -27.82 -17.11 -9.01
CA PRO A 18 -28.53 -17.81 -7.94
C PRO A 18 -29.59 -18.80 -8.44
N ASP A 19 -30.05 -18.67 -9.69
CA ASP A 19 -31.20 -19.42 -10.21
C ASP A 19 -30.79 -20.49 -11.25
N PRO A 20 -30.89 -21.79 -10.92
CA PRO A 20 -30.53 -22.88 -11.82
C PRO A 20 -31.49 -23.02 -13.02
N ASP A 21 -32.73 -22.53 -12.94
CA ASP A 21 -33.67 -22.56 -14.06
C ASP A 21 -33.31 -21.51 -15.12
N VAL A 22 -32.88 -20.32 -14.68
CA VAL A 22 -32.38 -19.25 -15.57
C VAL A 22 -31.05 -19.67 -16.22
N ILE A 23 -30.15 -20.29 -15.44
CA ILE A 23 -28.88 -20.83 -15.96
C ILE A 23 -29.13 -21.89 -17.04
N ARG A 24 -30.06 -22.82 -16.83
CA ARG A 24 -30.42 -23.84 -17.83
C ARG A 24 -30.99 -23.20 -19.10
N LYS A 25 -31.81 -22.16 -18.97
CA LYS A 25 -32.34 -21.43 -20.13
C LYS A 25 -31.23 -20.71 -20.90
N ALA A 26 -30.31 -20.05 -20.20
CA ALA A 26 -29.17 -19.37 -20.81
C ALA A 26 -28.22 -20.34 -21.52
N LEU A 27 -27.89 -21.47 -20.91
CA LEU A 27 -27.07 -22.52 -21.53
C LEU A 27 -27.73 -23.12 -22.77
N ARG A 28 -29.06 -23.31 -22.77
CA ARG A 28 -29.79 -23.75 -23.97
C ARG A 28 -29.72 -22.74 -25.11
N LEU A 29 -29.83 -21.44 -24.81
CA LEU A 29 -29.72 -20.37 -25.80
C LEU A 29 -28.29 -20.22 -26.33
N ALA A 30 -27.30 -20.39 -25.45
CA ALA A 30 -25.87 -20.36 -25.74
C ALA A 30 -25.32 -21.68 -26.32
N LYS A 31 -26.17 -22.67 -26.64
CA LYS A 31 -25.77 -23.99 -27.16
C LYS A 31 -24.69 -24.69 -26.31
N ASN A 32 -24.82 -24.57 -24.99
CA ASN A 32 -23.91 -25.10 -23.98
C ASN A 32 -22.51 -24.43 -23.93
N ASP A 33 -22.33 -23.24 -24.51
CA ASP A 33 -21.12 -22.41 -24.30
C ASP A 33 -21.25 -21.58 -23.01
N ILE A 34 -20.34 -21.80 -22.07
CA ILE A 34 -20.33 -21.09 -20.77
C ILE A 34 -20.15 -19.58 -20.95
N ASN A 35 -19.26 -19.15 -21.85
CA ASN A 35 -18.94 -17.72 -21.97
C ASN A 35 -20.11 -16.92 -22.54
N GLU A 36 -20.82 -17.52 -23.51
CA GLU A 36 -22.01 -16.92 -24.11
C GLU A 36 -23.21 -16.98 -23.15
N ALA A 37 -23.31 -18.04 -22.33
CA ALA A 37 -24.31 -18.11 -21.25
C ALA A 37 -24.06 -17.05 -20.18
N VAL A 38 -22.81 -16.82 -19.76
CA VAL A 38 -22.46 -15.72 -18.85
C VAL A 38 -22.84 -14.38 -19.46
N ALA A 39 -22.49 -14.14 -20.74
CA ALA A 39 -22.86 -12.90 -21.42
C ALA A 39 -24.37 -12.66 -21.42
N LEU A 40 -25.18 -13.69 -21.70
CA LEU A 40 -26.65 -13.60 -21.64
C LEU A 40 -27.18 -13.34 -20.22
N LEU A 41 -26.61 -14.01 -19.21
CA LEU A 41 -26.97 -13.82 -17.81
C LEU A 41 -26.54 -12.45 -17.27
N THR A 42 -25.52 -11.83 -17.85
CA THR A 42 -25.03 -10.49 -17.46
C THR A 42 -25.60 -9.33 -18.29
N ASN A 43 -26.13 -9.58 -19.50
CA ASN A 43 -26.70 -8.55 -20.37
C ASN A 43 -28.22 -8.36 -20.23
N GLU A 44 -28.87 -9.01 -19.26
CA GLU A 44 -30.17 -8.54 -18.77
C GLU A 44 -29.90 -7.41 -17.76
N SER A 45 -30.15 -6.14 -18.08
CA SER A 45 -31.49 -5.59 -17.87
C SER A 45 -31.70 -4.29 -18.64
N PRO A 46 -32.77 -4.23 -19.44
CA PRO A 46 -33.78 -3.22 -19.19
C PRO A 46 -35.18 -3.86 -19.17
N GLY A 47 -35.84 -3.87 -18.01
CA GLY A 47 -37.30 -3.95 -17.95
C GLY A 47 -37.93 -5.33 -17.72
N LEU A 48 -37.76 -5.86 -16.50
CA LEU A 48 -38.84 -6.53 -15.76
C LEU A 48 -38.99 -5.69 -14.48
N GLY A 49 -39.96 -4.80 -14.34
CA GLY A 49 -41.37 -5.14 -14.36
C GLY A 49 -41.92 -5.43 -12.96
N TYR A 50 -41.35 -4.87 -11.88
CA TYR A 50 -42.13 -4.60 -10.66
C TYR A 50 -42.67 -3.18 -10.75
N GLY A 51 -43.96 -3.09 -11.09
CA GLY A 51 -44.66 -1.84 -11.30
C GLY A 51 -44.86 -1.06 -10.00
N TYR A 52 -44.45 0.20 -10.04
CA TYR A 52 -45.13 1.27 -9.33
C TYR A 52 -45.24 2.44 -10.33
N GLU A 53 -46.47 2.79 -10.71
CA GLU A 53 -46.76 3.89 -11.63
C GLU A 53 -46.35 5.25 -11.02
N PRO A 54 -45.78 6.18 -11.80
CA PRO A 54 -45.53 7.53 -11.35
C PRO A 54 -46.79 8.38 -11.57
N MET A 55 -47.42 8.83 -10.48
CA MET A 55 -48.50 9.80 -10.55
C MET A 55 -47.90 11.22 -10.49
N GLU A 56 -47.89 11.91 -11.62
CA GLU A 56 -47.58 13.33 -11.74
C GLU A 56 -48.87 14.15 -11.53
N SER A 57 -48.84 15.13 -10.62
CA SER A 57 -49.56 16.43 -10.70
C SER A 57 -49.40 17.21 -9.37
N GLY A 58 -48.93 18.46 -9.45
CA GLY A 58 -48.71 19.39 -8.32
C GLY A 58 -49.99 19.90 -7.62
N PRO A 59 -50.03 21.08 -6.94
CA PRO A 59 -49.04 22.18 -6.88
C PRO A 59 -48.71 22.70 -5.45
N ALA A 60 -47.80 23.67 -5.37
CA ALA A 60 -47.41 24.44 -4.18
C ALA A 60 -48.58 25.23 -3.54
N PRO A 61 -48.48 25.71 -2.27
CA PRO A 61 -47.83 27.01 -2.04
C PRO A 61 -46.99 27.17 -0.74
N ASN A 62 -46.14 28.18 -0.85
CA ASN A 62 -45.26 28.92 0.07
C ASN A 62 -45.92 29.40 1.41
N PRO A 63 -45.27 30.25 2.25
CA PRO A 63 -44.14 30.08 3.18
C PRO A 63 -44.54 30.48 4.65
N ASN A 64 -43.54 30.65 5.54
CA ASN A 64 -43.57 31.18 6.91
C ASN A 64 -43.81 30.16 8.05
N GLN A 65 -42.79 29.91 8.88
CA GLN A 65 -42.68 30.58 10.19
C GLN A 65 -41.42 30.13 10.95
N SER A 66 -40.70 31.14 11.44
CA SER A 66 -39.69 31.09 12.48
C SER A 66 -40.24 30.53 13.79
N GLY A 67 -39.39 29.92 14.61
CA GLY A 67 -39.73 29.62 16.00
C GLY A 67 -38.68 28.81 16.73
N ASP A 68 -37.81 29.51 17.45
CA ASP A 68 -36.98 29.00 18.54
C ASP A 68 -37.83 28.27 19.59
N GLY A 69 -37.21 27.30 20.29
CA GLY A 69 -37.86 26.67 21.43
C GLY A 69 -37.04 25.53 22.04
N GLU A 70 -36.06 25.89 22.86
CA GLU A 70 -35.55 25.04 23.94
C GLU A 70 -36.73 24.52 24.79
N ASN A 71 -36.71 23.25 25.22
CA ASN A 71 -36.72 22.91 26.65
C ASN A 71 -36.68 21.39 26.90
N SER A 72 -35.92 21.10 27.94
CA SER A 72 -35.68 19.87 28.70
C SER A 72 -36.87 18.98 29.10
N GLY A 73 -36.53 17.72 29.46
CA GLY A 73 -37.29 16.86 30.37
C GLY A 73 -37.48 15.44 29.84
N ARG A 74 -36.68 14.43 30.23
CA ARG A 74 -36.70 13.67 31.52
C ARG A 74 -37.59 12.41 31.47
N SER A 75 -36.93 11.28 31.74
CA SER A 75 -37.40 10.02 32.35
C SER A 75 -38.36 9.10 31.60
N GLY A 76 -38.03 7.80 31.66
CA GLY A 76 -39.01 6.72 31.72
C GLY A 76 -38.68 5.56 30.78
N GLY A 77 -38.17 4.46 31.32
CA GLY A 77 -37.77 3.29 30.54
C GLY A 77 -38.93 2.41 30.08
N THR A 78 -38.59 1.42 29.26
CA THR A 78 -39.20 0.09 29.13
C THR A 78 -38.44 -0.66 28.04
N GLY A 79 -38.21 -1.96 28.24
CA GLY A 79 -37.50 -2.81 27.30
C GLY A 79 -38.23 -2.91 25.96
N GLY A 80 -37.45 -2.87 24.87
CA GLY A 80 -37.88 -3.13 23.51
C GLY A 80 -36.64 -3.48 22.69
N PHE A 81 -36.71 -4.59 21.98
CA PHE A 81 -35.72 -5.09 21.03
C PHE A 81 -35.35 -3.98 20.02
N ASP A 82 -34.08 -3.60 19.92
CA ASP A 82 -33.62 -2.70 18.86
C ASP A 82 -33.64 -3.46 17.51
N PRO A 83 -34.32 -2.94 16.46
CA PRO A 83 -34.16 -3.49 15.13
C PRO A 83 -32.72 -3.25 14.65
N PRO A 84 -32.11 -4.20 13.89
CA PRO A 84 -30.79 -3.97 13.32
C PRO A 84 -30.83 -2.72 12.42
N PRO A 85 -29.74 -1.93 12.40
CA PRO A 85 -29.68 -0.68 11.63
C PRO A 85 -30.05 -0.92 10.17
N ALA A 86 -30.77 0.04 9.59
CA ALA A 86 -31.16 -0.01 8.20
C ALA A 86 -29.89 -0.04 7.31
N TYR A 87 -29.93 -0.86 6.25
CA TYR A 87 -28.80 -1.12 5.34
C TYR A 87 -28.20 0.14 4.66
N HIS A 88 -28.83 1.30 4.82
CA HIS A 88 -28.34 2.58 4.30
C HIS A 88 -27.24 3.20 5.19
N ASP A 89 -27.20 2.89 6.49
CA ASP A 89 -26.19 3.46 7.41
C ASP A 89 -24.81 2.79 7.30
N VAL A 90 -24.68 1.70 6.55
CA VAL A 90 -23.38 1.04 6.28
C VAL A 90 -22.73 1.46 4.96
N VAL A 91 -23.41 2.25 4.12
CA VAL A 91 -22.90 2.65 2.78
C VAL A 91 -22.54 4.13 2.64
N ASP A 92 -22.82 4.97 3.65
CA ASP A 92 -22.44 6.40 3.61
C ASP A 92 -21.02 6.69 4.13
N SER A 93 -20.20 5.66 4.41
CA SER A 93 -18.77 5.83 4.68
C SER A 93 -17.89 5.89 3.41
N GLU A 94 -18.46 5.69 2.20
CA GLU A 94 -17.67 5.55 0.96
C GLU A 94 -17.84 6.70 -0.05
N ARG A 95 -18.13 7.92 0.42
CA ARG A 95 -18.15 9.12 -0.45
C ARG A 95 -17.42 10.32 0.14
N ASN A 96 -16.13 10.15 0.43
CA ASN A 96 -15.18 11.26 0.44
C ASN A 96 -13.94 10.85 -0.34
N ASN A 97 -14.02 10.99 -1.66
CA ASN A 97 -12.87 10.87 -2.55
C ASN A 97 -12.12 12.21 -2.53
N ASP A 98 -11.22 12.38 -1.57
CA ASP A 98 -10.23 13.44 -1.58
C ASP A 98 -8.98 12.93 -2.29
N GLU A 99 -8.58 13.59 -3.38
CA GLU A 99 -7.43 13.29 -4.25
C GLU A 99 -6.05 13.44 -3.59
N ASN A 100 -5.95 13.23 -2.27
CA ASN A 100 -4.72 13.44 -1.52
C ASN A 100 -4.40 12.26 -0.60
N GLY A 101 -3.86 11.18 -1.18
CA GLY A 101 -2.94 10.24 -0.51
C GLY A 101 -3.36 9.61 0.83
N ASN A 102 -4.65 9.64 1.18
CA ASN A 102 -5.11 9.22 2.49
C ASN A 102 -5.29 7.70 2.53
N CYS A 103 -4.62 7.06 3.49
CA CYS A 103 -4.60 5.61 3.69
C CYS A 103 -5.89 5.11 4.37
N SER A 104 -7.06 5.44 3.82
CA SER A 104 -8.35 5.06 4.41
C SER A 104 -9.28 4.54 3.33
N GLY A 105 -9.29 3.21 3.14
CA GLY A 105 -10.24 2.56 2.23
C GLY A 105 -9.85 1.16 1.75
N GLY A 106 -8.60 0.73 1.94
CA GLY A 106 -8.24 -0.69 1.83
C GLY A 106 -8.46 -1.37 3.19
N SER A 107 -9.03 -2.58 3.19
CA SER A 107 -9.04 -3.44 4.37
C SER A 107 -7.70 -3.36 5.09
N MET A 108 -7.71 -3.22 6.42
CA MET A 108 -6.52 -3.23 7.28
C MET A 108 -5.76 -4.58 7.26
N GLU A 109 -6.04 -5.41 6.26
CA GLU A 109 -5.56 -6.76 6.07
C GLU A 109 -4.34 -6.76 5.16
N PHE A 110 -3.36 -7.59 5.52
CA PHE A 110 -2.17 -7.77 4.72
C PHE A 110 -2.47 -8.53 3.39
N PRO A 111 -1.95 -8.07 2.23
CA PRO A 111 -2.25 -8.65 0.92
C PRO A 111 -1.54 -10.00 0.70
N THR A 112 -2.08 -11.02 1.34
CA THR A 112 -1.47 -12.36 1.43
C THR A 112 -1.27 -13.02 0.07
N THR A 113 -2.21 -12.87 -0.86
CA THR A 113 -2.07 -13.40 -2.24
C THR A 113 -0.87 -12.78 -2.95
N ASN A 114 -0.63 -11.48 -2.79
CA ASN A 114 0.52 -10.81 -3.37
C ASN A 114 1.84 -11.25 -2.73
N LEU A 115 1.85 -11.54 -1.42
CA LEU A 115 3.02 -12.11 -0.77
C LEU A 115 3.40 -13.46 -1.38
N TYR A 116 2.45 -14.38 -1.55
CA TYR A 116 2.74 -15.70 -2.12
C TYR A 116 3.20 -15.59 -3.58
N GLU A 117 2.58 -14.74 -4.37
CA GLU A 117 3.02 -14.45 -5.74
C GLU A 117 4.47 -13.94 -5.73
N LEU A 118 4.78 -12.96 -4.88
CA LEU A 118 6.12 -12.38 -4.79
C LEU A 118 7.16 -13.42 -4.35
N GLU A 119 6.87 -14.21 -3.33
CA GLU A 119 7.76 -15.28 -2.87
C GLU A 119 8.05 -16.29 -3.99
N SER A 120 7.02 -16.69 -4.75
CA SER A 120 7.16 -17.64 -5.86
C SER A 120 8.09 -17.15 -6.97
N ARG A 121 8.25 -15.82 -7.12
CA ARG A 121 9.14 -15.22 -8.12
C ARG A 121 10.48 -14.78 -7.55
N VAL A 122 10.56 -14.45 -6.27
CA VAL A 122 11.80 -14.06 -5.59
C VAL A 122 12.67 -15.28 -5.31
N PHE A 123 12.12 -16.39 -4.84
CA PHE A 123 12.92 -17.55 -4.39
C PHE A 123 13.27 -18.56 -5.48
N THR A 124 13.45 -18.09 -6.73
CA THR A 124 13.86 -18.91 -7.87
C THR A 124 15.18 -18.41 -8.47
N ASP A 125 15.81 -19.24 -9.31
CA ASP A 125 17.04 -18.90 -10.03
C ASP A 125 16.77 -17.81 -11.10
N HIS A 126 15.70 -17.97 -11.87
CA HIS A 126 15.20 -17.01 -12.86
C HIS A 126 14.17 -16.08 -12.24
N TRP A 127 14.60 -15.32 -11.25
CA TRP A 127 13.73 -14.44 -10.48
C TRP A 127 13.20 -13.27 -11.32
N SER A 128 12.02 -12.78 -10.94
CA SER A 128 11.42 -11.57 -11.49
C SER A 128 10.66 -10.86 -10.37
N ILE A 129 11.07 -9.64 -10.05
CA ILE A 129 10.48 -8.89 -8.94
C ILE A 129 9.56 -7.82 -9.52
N PRO A 130 8.23 -7.93 -9.30
CA PRO A 130 7.30 -6.85 -9.64
C PRO A 130 7.68 -5.61 -8.84
N TYR A 131 7.82 -4.47 -9.49
CA TYR A 131 8.43 -3.25 -8.92
C TYR A 131 7.52 -2.03 -9.00
N LYS A 132 6.29 -2.17 -9.52
CA LYS A 132 5.33 -1.06 -9.52
C LYS A 132 4.55 -1.01 -8.22
N ARG A 133 3.97 0.16 -7.94
CA ARG A 133 3.24 0.44 -6.70
C ARG A 133 2.01 -0.46 -6.53
N GLU A 134 1.33 -0.73 -7.64
CA GLU A 134 0.13 -1.56 -7.77
C GLU A 134 0.41 -3.06 -7.89
N GLU A 135 1.68 -3.43 -8.00
CA GLU A 135 2.14 -4.82 -8.08
C GLU A 135 2.53 -5.37 -6.70
N SER A 136 2.93 -6.64 -6.66
CA SER A 136 3.02 -7.43 -5.43
C SER A 136 3.98 -6.84 -4.38
N LEU A 137 5.18 -6.38 -4.78
CA LEU A 137 6.12 -5.74 -3.87
C LEU A 137 5.58 -4.42 -3.32
N GLY A 138 5.05 -3.55 -4.19
CA GLY A 138 4.49 -2.25 -3.82
C GLY A 138 3.31 -2.39 -2.86
N LYS A 139 2.37 -3.28 -3.16
CA LYS A 139 1.22 -3.60 -2.28
C LYS A 139 1.65 -4.11 -0.91
N CYS A 140 2.60 -5.05 -0.86
CA CYS A 140 3.09 -5.58 0.41
C CYS A 140 3.80 -4.49 1.24
N LEU A 141 4.60 -3.62 0.61
CA LEU A 141 5.25 -2.49 1.30
C LEU A 141 4.22 -1.52 1.88
N ILE A 142 3.25 -1.09 1.09
CA ILE A 142 2.21 -0.14 1.52
C ILE A 142 1.38 -0.71 2.67
N ALA A 143 0.93 -1.97 2.55
CA ALA A 143 0.17 -2.62 3.61
C ALA A 143 0.99 -2.80 4.89
N SER A 144 2.27 -3.18 4.77
CA SER A 144 3.19 -3.26 5.91
C SER A 144 3.33 -1.91 6.61
N THR A 145 3.46 -0.82 5.84
CA THR A 145 3.56 0.54 6.40
C THR A 145 2.30 0.92 7.13
N CYS A 146 1.12 0.59 6.58
CA CYS A 146 -0.17 0.84 7.21
C CYS A 146 -0.29 0.08 8.55
N LEU A 147 0.00 -1.23 8.54
CA LEU A 147 0.02 -2.06 9.75
C LEU A 147 1.03 -1.55 10.77
N ALA A 148 2.21 -1.13 10.33
CA ALA A 148 3.24 -0.56 11.20
C ALA A 148 2.72 0.71 11.87
N ARG A 149 2.10 1.64 11.15
CA ARG A 149 1.54 2.87 11.75
C ARG A 149 0.54 2.60 12.88
N HIS A 150 -0.16 1.48 12.82
CA HIS A 150 -1.15 1.08 13.83
C HIS A 150 -0.60 0.12 14.88
N GLY A 151 0.70 -0.21 14.86
CA GLY A 151 1.30 -1.16 15.80
C GLY A 151 0.89 -2.62 15.58
N LEU A 152 0.36 -2.96 14.41
CA LEU A 152 -0.18 -4.28 14.08
C LEU A 152 0.78 -5.13 13.21
N ALA A 153 1.89 -4.56 12.73
CA ALA A 153 2.79 -5.25 11.80
C ALA A 153 3.41 -6.54 12.35
N ASP A 154 3.62 -6.62 13.67
CA ASP A 154 4.15 -7.82 14.33
C ASP A 154 3.04 -8.82 14.71
N ALA A 155 1.77 -8.38 14.75
CA ALA A 155 0.62 -9.22 15.05
C ALA A 155 0.11 -9.98 13.81
N ASP A 156 0.38 -9.44 12.62
CA ASP A 156 0.08 -10.11 11.35
C ASP A 156 1.26 -11.00 10.91
N GLU A 157 1.05 -12.31 10.91
CA GLU A 157 2.08 -13.30 10.56
C GLU A 157 2.58 -13.18 9.11
N ASN A 158 1.72 -12.75 8.18
CA ASN A 158 2.11 -12.58 6.78
C ASN A 158 2.95 -11.31 6.60
N CYS A 159 2.57 -10.22 7.27
CA CYS A 159 3.35 -8.99 7.32
C CYS A 159 4.75 -9.24 7.90
N LYS A 160 4.83 -9.95 9.02
CA LYS A 160 6.09 -10.35 9.62
C LYS A 160 6.93 -11.22 8.68
N ARG A 161 6.33 -12.26 8.07
CA ARG A 161 7.00 -13.11 7.08
C ARG A 161 7.53 -12.31 5.89
N PHE A 162 6.78 -11.34 5.41
CA PHE A 162 7.23 -10.45 4.35
C PHE A 162 8.46 -9.64 4.78
N MET A 163 8.39 -8.96 5.93
CA MET A 163 9.47 -8.11 6.46
C MET A 163 10.73 -8.89 6.81
N ASP A 164 10.60 -10.10 7.35
CA ASP A 164 11.73 -10.90 7.84
C ASP A 164 12.38 -11.79 6.77
N ARG A 165 11.66 -12.10 5.68
CA ARG A 165 12.12 -13.08 4.69
C ARG A 165 12.04 -12.61 3.25
N CYS A 166 10.83 -12.30 2.77
CA CYS A 166 10.62 -12.05 1.34
C CYS A 166 11.21 -10.71 0.89
N MET A 167 10.95 -9.63 1.63
CA MET A 167 11.45 -8.29 1.32
C MET A 167 12.98 -8.19 1.36
N PRO A 168 13.70 -8.70 2.38
CA PRO A 168 15.16 -8.67 2.38
C PRO A 168 15.78 -9.32 1.14
N GLU A 169 15.28 -10.48 0.72
CA GLU A 169 15.79 -11.17 -0.47
C GLU A 169 15.44 -10.41 -1.76
N ALA A 170 14.24 -9.84 -1.84
CA ALA A 170 13.85 -9.01 -2.99
C ALA A 170 14.78 -7.80 -3.16
N PHE A 171 14.99 -7.00 -2.10
CA PHE A 171 15.87 -5.83 -2.18
C PHE A 171 17.34 -6.21 -2.38
N LYS A 172 17.81 -7.32 -1.80
CA LYS A 172 19.15 -7.84 -2.11
C LYS A 172 19.33 -8.07 -3.60
N LYS A 173 18.39 -8.74 -4.25
CA LYS A 173 18.43 -8.98 -5.70
C LYS A 173 18.33 -7.68 -6.51
N LEU A 174 17.45 -6.76 -6.12
CA LEU A 174 17.28 -5.47 -6.78
C LEU A 174 18.50 -4.55 -6.67
N LEU A 175 19.25 -4.61 -5.57
CA LEU A 175 20.32 -3.65 -5.27
C LEU A 175 21.73 -4.16 -5.53
N THR A 176 21.94 -5.47 -5.53
CA THR A 176 23.29 -6.07 -5.54
C THR A 176 23.53 -7.02 -6.71
N SER A 177 22.49 -7.38 -7.47
CA SER A 177 22.67 -8.28 -8.61
C SER A 177 23.34 -7.57 -9.78
N SER A 178 24.20 -8.29 -10.51
CA SER A 178 24.74 -7.81 -11.80
C SER A 178 23.66 -7.57 -12.86
N ALA A 179 22.44 -8.09 -12.67
CA ALA A 179 21.28 -7.82 -13.52
C ALA A 179 20.94 -6.33 -13.60
N VAL A 180 21.25 -5.55 -12.55
CA VAL A 180 21.03 -4.11 -12.46
C VAL A 180 21.56 -3.37 -13.68
N HIS A 181 22.71 -3.77 -14.23
CA HIS A 181 23.34 -3.10 -15.37
C HIS A 181 22.62 -3.32 -16.70
N LYS A 182 21.72 -4.30 -16.77
CA LYS A 182 21.00 -4.70 -17.98
C LYS A 182 19.59 -4.11 -18.07
N TRP A 183 19.12 -3.47 -17.02
CA TRP A 183 17.77 -2.92 -16.95
C TRP A 183 17.64 -1.58 -17.65
N GLY A 184 16.43 -1.31 -18.16
CA GLY A 184 16.05 -0.01 -18.69
C GLY A 184 15.79 1.01 -17.57
N THR A 185 15.76 2.29 -17.95
CA THR A 185 15.55 3.41 -17.03
C THR A 185 14.23 3.28 -16.25
N GLU A 186 13.18 2.75 -16.90
CA GLU A 186 11.86 2.54 -16.32
C GLU A 186 11.87 1.56 -15.14
N ILE A 187 12.72 0.53 -15.21
CA ILE A 187 12.88 -0.42 -14.11
C ILE A 187 13.62 0.25 -12.96
N HIS A 188 14.67 1.03 -13.26
CA HIS A 188 15.39 1.78 -12.23
C HIS A 188 14.47 2.76 -11.50
N GLU A 189 13.65 3.54 -12.22
CA GLU A 189 12.68 4.46 -11.61
C GLU A 189 11.62 3.72 -10.78
N GLY A 190 11.20 2.54 -11.24
CA GLY A 190 10.35 1.64 -10.47
C GLY A 190 10.98 1.21 -9.14
N ILE A 191 12.24 0.75 -9.17
CA ILE A 191 13.00 0.34 -7.98
C ILE A 191 13.20 1.53 -7.02
N TYR A 192 13.48 2.73 -7.55
CA TYR A 192 13.55 3.96 -6.73
C TYR A 192 12.25 4.18 -5.95
N ASN A 193 11.09 4.04 -6.59
CA ASN A 193 9.79 4.15 -5.91
C ASN A 193 9.60 3.06 -4.84
N MET A 194 10.07 1.83 -5.08
CA MET A 194 10.03 0.76 -4.07
C MET A 194 10.96 1.06 -2.89
N LEU A 195 12.12 1.68 -3.12
CA LEU A 195 13.02 2.14 -2.06
C LEU A 195 12.39 3.26 -1.22
N MET A 196 11.65 4.17 -1.83
CA MET A 196 10.89 5.20 -1.10
C MET A 196 9.84 4.58 -0.17
N LEU A 197 9.11 3.57 -0.65
CA LEU A 197 8.15 2.81 0.17
C LEU A 197 8.83 2.03 1.30
N LEU A 198 9.99 1.42 1.04
CA LEU A 198 10.81 0.76 2.06
C LEU A 198 11.22 1.77 3.14
N VAL A 199 11.73 2.94 2.76
CA VAL A 199 12.13 3.99 3.70
C VAL A 199 10.96 4.40 4.61
N GLU A 200 9.76 4.55 4.04
CA GLU A 200 8.55 4.84 4.81
C GLU A 200 8.22 3.75 5.83
N LEU A 201 8.23 2.48 5.40
CA LEU A 201 7.99 1.35 6.28
C LEU A 201 8.99 1.32 7.45
N VAL A 202 10.29 1.43 7.15
CA VAL A 202 11.32 1.34 8.19
C VAL A 202 11.23 2.52 9.16
N ALA A 203 10.94 3.73 8.66
CA ALA A 203 10.77 4.91 9.50
C ALA A 203 9.60 4.75 10.49
N GLU A 204 8.51 4.09 10.10
CA GLU A 204 7.40 3.82 11.02
C GLU A 204 7.72 2.69 11.99
N ARG A 205 8.28 1.58 11.49
CA ARG A 205 8.54 0.40 12.33
C ARG A 205 9.65 0.64 13.34
N VAL A 206 10.65 1.47 13.03
CA VAL A 206 11.75 1.75 13.97
C VAL A 206 11.30 2.52 15.22
N LYS A 207 10.19 3.25 15.16
CA LYS A 207 9.60 3.96 16.31
C LYS A 207 9.05 2.99 17.38
N GLN A 208 8.73 1.76 16.99
CA GLN A 208 8.10 0.75 17.85
C GLN A 208 9.11 -0.23 18.43
N ASP A 209 8.76 -0.84 19.56
CA ASP A 209 9.54 -1.93 20.17
C ASP A 209 8.92 -3.31 19.85
N PRO A 210 9.75 -4.36 19.70
CA PRO A 210 11.21 -4.33 19.71
C PRO A 210 11.79 -3.67 18.45
N VAL A 211 13.06 -3.27 18.50
CA VAL A 211 13.78 -2.69 17.35
C VAL A 211 13.81 -3.69 16.19
N PRO A 212 13.37 -3.31 14.98
CA PRO A 212 13.25 -4.25 13.86
C PRO A 212 14.61 -4.50 13.18
N VAL A 213 15.46 -5.34 13.79
CA VAL A 213 16.86 -5.56 13.36
C VAL A 213 16.97 -5.97 11.89
N ASN A 214 16.09 -6.84 11.40
CA ASN A 214 16.11 -7.29 10.00
C ASN A 214 15.81 -6.14 9.03
N LEU A 215 14.79 -5.32 9.32
CA LEU A 215 14.48 -4.14 8.51
C LEU A 215 15.62 -3.12 8.53
N MET A 216 16.30 -2.96 9.67
CA MET A 216 17.48 -2.10 9.76
C MET A 216 18.61 -2.58 8.84
N ALA A 217 18.79 -3.90 8.67
CA ALA A 217 19.75 -4.47 7.73
C ALA A 217 19.36 -4.24 6.26
N VAL A 218 18.06 -4.20 5.94
CA VAL A 218 17.60 -3.84 4.58
C VAL A 218 17.80 -2.34 4.33
N LEU A 219 17.47 -1.48 5.30
CA LEU A 219 17.71 -0.03 5.20
C LEU A 219 19.20 0.28 4.99
N THR A 220 20.06 -0.42 5.73
CA THR A 220 21.52 -0.40 5.58
C THR A 220 21.94 -0.66 4.14
N MET A 221 21.40 -1.72 3.53
CA MET A 221 21.70 -2.08 2.15
C MET A 221 21.17 -1.04 1.16
N ALA A 222 19.97 -0.51 1.42
CA ALA A 222 19.34 0.55 0.65
C ALA A 222 20.12 1.86 0.69
N PHE A 223 20.83 2.15 1.79
CA PHE A 223 21.66 3.35 1.91
C PHE A 223 23.12 3.12 1.52
N ASN A 224 23.57 1.89 1.27
CA ASN A 224 24.97 1.65 0.91
C ASN A 224 25.33 2.25 -0.47
N PRO A 225 26.12 3.33 -0.56
CA PRO A 225 26.44 3.99 -1.84
C PRO A 225 27.20 3.07 -2.81
N ASP A 226 27.87 2.05 -2.31
CA ASP A 226 28.71 1.14 -3.08
C ASP A 226 27.93 -0.03 -3.71
N ASN A 227 26.62 -0.12 -3.49
CA ASN A 227 25.82 -1.18 -4.11
C ASN A 227 25.67 -0.96 -5.64
N GLU A 228 25.40 -2.04 -6.39
CA GLU A 228 25.33 -2.01 -7.85
C GLU A 228 24.30 -1.01 -8.37
N TYR A 229 23.17 -0.88 -7.66
CA TYR A 229 22.08 0.03 -8.03
C TYR A 229 22.47 1.50 -7.92
N HIS A 230 23.09 1.90 -6.81
CA HIS A 230 23.56 3.27 -6.61
C HIS A 230 24.75 3.59 -7.50
N PHE A 231 25.68 2.66 -7.68
CA PHE A 231 26.75 2.82 -8.64
C PHE A 231 26.20 3.06 -10.06
N LYS A 232 25.19 2.29 -10.50
CA LYS A 232 24.56 2.47 -11.81
C LYS A 232 23.83 3.83 -11.93
N ASN A 233 23.29 4.36 -10.84
CA ASN A 233 22.47 5.57 -10.81
C ASN A 233 23.16 6.80 -10.20
N ARG A 234 24.48 6.75 -9.95
CA ARG A 234 25.25 7.84 -9.31
C ARG A 234 25.19 9.21 -10.00
N MET A 235 24.81 9.24 -11.28
CA MET A 235 24.62 10.46 -12.06
C MET A 235 23.21 11.06 -11.94
N LYS A 236 22.26 10.38 -11.28
CA LYS A 236 20.90 10.89 -11.11
C LYS A 236 20.89 12.04 -10.09
N SER A 237 20.19 13.11 -10.44
CA SER A 237 19.90 14.23 -9.53
C SER A 237 18.78 13.87 -8.56
N CYS A 238 18.65 14.65 -7.48
CA CYS A 238 17.52 14.55 -6.57
C CYS A 238 16.22 14.79 -7.33
N GLN A 239 15.18 14.03 -7.02
CA GLN A 239 13.85 14.24 -7.58
C GLN A 239 13.05 15.27 -6.79
N ARG A 240 13.39 15.47 -5.50
CA ARG A 240 12.74 16.45 -4.63
C ARG A 240 13.70 17.59 -4.30
N ASN A 241 13.16 18.80 -4.25
CA ASN A 241 13.89 19.95 -3.72
C ASN A 241 13.86 19.95 -2.19
N TRP A 242 14.91 19.42 -1.56
CA TRP A 242 14.98 19.33 -0.10
C TRP A 242 15.17 20.67 0.60
N ALA A 243 15.59 21.72 -0.12
CA ALA A 243 15.67 23.08 0.42
C ALA A 243 14.30 23.63 0.79
N GLU A 244 13.23 23.21 0.11
CA GLU A 244 11.86 23.62 0.45
C GLU A 244 11.34 22.92 1.71
N VAL A 245 11.93 21.79 2.10
CA VAL A 245 11.51 20.98 3.25
C VAL A 245 12.29 21.38 4.51
N PHE A 246 13.62 21.48 4.39
CA PHE A 246 14.52 21.72 5.53
C PHE A 246 15.11 23.14 5.56
N GLY A 247 14.89 23.95 4.52
CA GLY A 247 15.49 25.27 4.38
C GLY A 247 16.96 25.16 3.96
N GLU A 248 17.86 25.63 4.82
CA GLU A 248 19.29 25.63 4.57
C GLU A 248 19.87 24.20 4.47
N GLU A 249 20.92 24.03 3.66
CA GLU A 249 21.62 22.74 3.51
C GLU A 249 22.12 22.16 4.83
N ALA A 250 22.44 23.01 5.82
CA ALA A 250 22.87 22.60 7.15
C ALA A 250 21.81 21.81 7.94
N ASN A 251 20.53 21.94 7.58
CA ASN A 251 19.42 21.24 8.22
C ASN A 251 19.06 19.93 7.49
N MET A 252 19.66 19.66 6.33
CA MET A 252 19.43 18.44 5.58
C MET A 252 20.24 17.28 6.18
N PHE A 253 19.72 16.06 6.03
CA PHE A 253 20.38 14.85 6.53
C PHE A 253 21.44 14.31 5.55
N ALA A 254 21.28 14.61 4.26
CA ALA A 254 22.25 14.35 3.22
C ALA A 254 22.21 15.46 2.16
N VAL A 255 23.37 15.75 1.59
CA VAL A 255 23.53 16.74 0.50
C VAL A 255 24.45 16.15 -0.56
N SER A 256 24.12 16.37 -1.84
CA SER A 256 24.99 15.98 -2.94
C SER A 256 26.35 16.70 -2.86
N PRO A 257 27.46 16.04 -3.24
CA PRO A 257 28.76 16.70 -3.29
C PRO A 257 28.71 17.93 -4.21
N SER A 258 29.07 19.10 -3.67
CA SER A 258 29.09 20.38 -4.38
C SER A 258 30.39 20.65 -5.14
N ASN A 259 31.33 19.70 -5.13
CA ASN A 259 32.68 19.89 -5.67
C ASN A 259 32.72 19.84 -7.20
N THR A 260 33.23 20.91 -7.82
CA THR A 260 33.43 21.10 -9.28
C THR A 260 34.18 19.95 -9.98
N TYR A 261 34.93 19.13 -9.23
CA TYR A 261 35.73 18.02 -9.75
C TYR A 261 35.06 16.64 -9.66
N GLN A 262 34.06 16.45 -8.79
CA GLN A 262 33.32 15.18 -8.67
C GLN A 262 31.91 15.36 -9.21
N LYS A 263 31.65 14.77 -10.38
CA LYS A 263 30.42 14.97 -11.17
C LYS A 263 29.27 14.02 -10.80
N GLU A 264 29.35 13.34 -9.66
CA GLU A 264 28.41 12.26 -9.31
C GLU A 264 27.49 12.71 -8.15
N PRO A 265 26.31 13.28 -8.45
CA PRO A 265 25.42 13.85 -7.45
C PRO A 265 24.81 12.83 -6.47
N HIS A 266 24.70 11.55 -6.84
CA HIS A 266 24.05 10.52 -6.03
C HIS A 266 22.65 10.91 -5.52
N GLY A 267 21.91 11.68 -6.30
CA GLY A 267 20.72 12.39 -5.84
C GLY A 267 19.59 11.46 -5.37
N TRP A 268 19.42 10.30 -5.99
CA TRP A 268 18.45 9.31 -5.52
C TRP A 268 18.79 8.74 -4.14
N LEU A 269 20.08 8.55 -3.82
CA LEU A 269 20.48 8.13 -2.47
C LEU A 269 20.25 9.27 -1.47
N VAL A 270 20.56 10.51 -1.85
CA VAL A 270 20.26 11.70 -1.06
C VAL A 270 18.77 11.81 -0.74
N ASP A 271 17.90 11.56 -1.73
CA ASP A 271 16.45 11.54 -1.54
C ASP A 271 16.02 10.52 -0.48
N LEU A 272 16.57 9.30 -0.52
CA LEU A 272 16.24 8.24 0.43
C LEU A 272 16.63 8.62 1.86
N VAL A 273 17.83 9.17 2.06
CA VAL A 273 18.32 9.57 3.39
C VAL A 273 17.50 10.73 3.94
N ASN A 274 17.27 11.76 3.13
CA ASN A 274 16.48 12.93 3.53
C ASN A 274 15.02 12.56 3.81
N ARG A 275 14.42 11.65 3.02
CA ARG A 275 13.07 11.14 3.28
C ARG A 275 13.00 10.40 4.62
N PHE A 276 13.99 9.57 4.92
CA PHE A 276 14.03 8.86 6.20
C PHE A 276 14.16 9.82 7.38
N GLY A 277 14.97 10.87 7.23
CA GLY A 277 15.10 11.94 8.21
C GLY A 277 13.83 12.77 8.39
N GLU A 278 13.16 13.16 7.30
CA GLU A 278 11.86 13.87 7.31
C GLU A 278 10.80 13.10 8.12
N LEU A 279 10.79 11.76 8.02
CA LEU A 279 9.86 10.90 8.74
C LEU A 279 10.24 10.66 10.21
N GLY A 280 11.30 11.29 10.71
CA GLY A 280 11.82 11.16 12.07
C GLY A 280 12.54 9.83 12.33
N GLY A 281 12.90 9.09 11.28
CA GLY A 281 13.54 7.77 11.42
C GLY A 281 14.90 7.84 12.12
N LEU A 282 15.70 8.87 11.82
CA LEU A 282 17.01 9.10 12.45
C LEU A 282 16.87 9.42 13.93
N SER A 283 15.95 10.31 14.30
CA SER A 283 15.67 10.64 15.69
C SER A 283 15.17 9.42 16.48
N ALA A 284 14.34 8.57 15.87
CA ALA A 284 13.87 7.33 16.47
C ALA A 284 15.01 6.32 16.70
N ILE A 285 15.95 6.19 15.76
CA ILE A 285 17.15 5.37 15.94
C ILE A 285 18.01 5.94 17.09
N GLN A 286 18.27 7.26 17.09
CA GLN A 286 19.08 7.91 18.12
C GLN A 286 18.50 7.71 19.53
N ALA A 287 17.18 7.85 19.67
CA ALA A 287 16.48 7.61 20.93
C ALA A 287 16.71 6.17 21.45
N LYS A 288 16.78 5.19 20.55
CA LYS A 288 17.01 3.77 20.87
C LYS A 288 18.50 3.43 21.09
N LEU A 289 19.41 4.14 20.43
CA LEU A 289 20.87 3.99 20.58
C LEU A 289 21.40 4.49 21.94
N ASN A 290 20.70 5.43 22.57
CA ASN A 290 21.00 5.85 23.93
C ASN A 290 20.73 4.74 24.97
N GLY A 291 20.12 3.62 24.56
CA GLY A 291 20.18 2.33 25.25
C GLY A 291 21.35 1.48 24.73
N GLU A 292 22.28 1.10 25.61
CA GLU A 292 23.67 0.66 25.33
C GLU A 292 23.94 -0.49 24.31
N LYS A 293 22.97 -1.10 23.63
CA LYS A 293 23.19 -2.29 22.77
C LYS A 293 23.23 -2.08 21.26
N LEU A 294 22.78 -0.93 20.72
CA LEU A 294 22.61 -0.74 19.26
C LEU A 294 23.75 0.05 18.59
N ARG A 295 24.68 0.59 19.40
CA ARG A 295 25.69 1.61 19.00
C ARG A 295 26.69 1.14 17.94
N LEU A 296 27.13 -0.12 17.97
CA LEU A 296 28.20 -0.62 17.09
C LEU A 296 27.76 -0.83 15.64
N LEU A 297 26.51 -1.24 15.41
CA LEU A 297 26.00 -1.54 14.07
C LEU A 297 25.67 -0.25 13.28
N VAL A 298 25.09 0.74 13.95
CA VAL A 298 24.73 2.03 13.34
C VAL A 298 25.95 2.94 13.15
N CYS A 299 26.95 2.89 14.05
CA CYS A 299 28.18 3.68 13.86
C CYS A 299 28.96 3.27 12.60
N LEU A 300 29.07 1.96 12.30
CA LEU A 300 29.75 1.49 11.08
C LEU A 300 29.03 1.88 9.79
N LEU A 301 27.69 1.96 9.85
CA LEU A 301 26.84 2.44 8.76
C LEU A 301 27.03 3.92 8.48
N TRP A 302 27.05 4.72 9.54
CA TRP A 302 27.12 6.17 9.44
C TRP A 302 28.52 6.67 9.06
N SER A 303 29.59 6.00 9.51
CA SER A 303 30.96 6.33 9.14
C SER A 303 31.25 6.13 7.64
N SER A 304 30.48 5.29 6.95
CA SER A 304 30.65 5.05 5.50
C SER A 304 29.77 5.97 4.64
N LEU A 305 28.65 6.45 5.18
CA LEU A 305 27.65 7.26 4.47
C LEU A 305 27.88 8.77 4.58
N LEU A 306 28.37 9.23 5.72
CA LEU A 306 28.61 10.64 5.99
C LEU A 306 30.07 10.80 6.35
N GLY A 307 30.86 11.16 5.35
CA GLY A 307 32.17 11.76 5.57
C GLY A 307 31.99 13.00 6.44
N SER A 308 32.18 12.82 7.74
CA SER A 308 31.95 13.79 8.82
C SER A 308 30.50 13.90 9.28
N VAL A 309 30.22 13.28 10.43
CA VAL A 309 29.14 13.70 11.32
C VAL A 309 29.48 15.11 11.80
N PRO A 310 28.63 16.14 11.60
CA PRO A 310 28.79 17.39 12.32
C PRO A 310 28.58 17.07 13.80
N ASN A 311 29.60 17.33 14.59
CA ASN A 311 29.60 17.13 16.01
C ASN A 311 28.86 18.32 16.64
N THR A 312 27.58 18.16 17.00
CA THR A 312 26.86 18.94 18.05
C THR A 312 25.50 18.33 18.31
#